data_AF-I4YXC0-F1
#
_entry.id   AF-I4YXC0-F1
#
_cell.length_a   1.000
_cell.length_b   1.000
_cell.length_c   1.000
_cell.angle_alpha   90.00
_cell.angle_beta   90.00
_cell.angle_gamma   90.00
#
_symmetry.space_group_name_H-M   'P 1'
#
loop_
_entity.id
_entity.type
_entity.pdbx_description
1 polymer ?
#
loop_
_entity_poly.entity_id
_entity_poly.type
_entity_poly.pdbx_seq_one_letter_code
_entity_poly.pdbx_strand_id
1 'polypeptide(L)'
;MFSDGTGKLAIGVAHDTYDRPLPFAEAQRSVLGYEIYTMRHAVEAEREIAGDLKAIADNGFALYQKFQGLEFDHRIFTTAQISEIRPNGHVVLRLTLRGSRKHYEATVGARLLERRIEEAKKRAAPQAARPEPVGQTALFLA
;
A
#
# COMPACT_ATOMS: atom_id res chain seq x y z
N MET A 1 2.06 -35.54 8.05
CA MET A 1 0.70 -34.98 8.08
C MET A 1 0.67 -33.93 9.16
N PHE A 2 0.48 -32.65 8.83
CA PHE A 2 0.24 -31.62 9.83
C PHE A 2 -0.97 -30.80 9.39
N SER A 3 -1.91 -30.64 10.32
CA SER A 3 -3.17 -29.91 10.19
C SER A 3 -2.91 -28.42 10.45
N ASP A 4 -3.56 -27.54 9.70
CA ASP A 4 -3.56 -26.08 9.89
C ASP A 4 -4.34 -25.60 11.13
N GLY A 5 -4.70 -26.51 12.04
CA GLY A 5 -5.40 -26.18 13.28
C GLY A 5 -6.86 -25.79 13.13
N THR A 6 -7.46 -25.88 11.94
CA THR A 6 -8.91 -25.55 11.76
C THR A 6 -9.75 -26.65 11.14
N GLY A 7 -9.18 -27.83 10.86
CA GLY A 7 -9.94 -29.02 10.49
C GLY A 7 -10.69 -28.94 9.16
N LYS A 8 -10.44 -27.90 8.34
CA LYS A 8 -10.93 -27.80 6.97
C LYS A 8 -9.75 -27.57 6.03
N LEU A 9 -9.55 -28.52 5.12
CA LEU A 9 -8.52 -28.47 4.09
C LEU A 9 -8.77 -27.26 3.17
N ALA A 10 -7.79 -26.37 3.05
CA ALA A 10 -7.83 -25.28 2.08
C ALA A 10 -7.87 -25.85 0.65
N ILE A 11 -8.90 -25.48 -0.12
CA ILE A 11 -9.11 -25.94 -1.50
C ILE A 11 -8.55 -24.86 -2.44
N GLY A 12 -7.40 -25.18 -3.07
CA GLY A 12 -6.71 -24.37 -4.08
C GLY A 12 -5.39 -23.81 -3.52
N VAL A 13 -4.21 -24.06 -4.08
CA VAL A 13 -3.79 -24.53 -5.41
C VAL A 13 -2.44 -25.25 -5.26
N ALA A 14 -2.27 -26.35 -6.00
CA ALA A 14 -1.02 -27.08 -6.25
C ALA A 14 -0.25 -27.63 -5.03
N HIS A 15 -0.77 -28.70 -4.42
CA HIS A 15 0.12 -29.69 -3.83
C HIS A 15 0.86 -30.38 -4.97
N ASP A 16 2.16 -30.11 -5.12
CA ASP A 16 3.08 -31.00 -5.85
C ASP A 16 3.05 -32.35 -5.15
N THR A 17 2.08 -33.15 -5.59
CA THR A 17 1.95 -34.55 -5.24
C THR A 17 2.99 -35.22 -6.10
N TYR A 18 4.22 -35.34 -5.59
CA TYR A 18 5.21 -36.14 -6.29
C TYR A 18 4.69 -37.58 -6.29
N ASP A 19 4.29 -38.09 -7.45
CA ASP A 19 3.84 -39.48 -7.66
C ASP A 19 4.89 -40.52 -7.19
N ARG A 20 6.12 -40.09 -6.91
CA ARG A 20 7.20 -40.85 -6.30
C ARG A 20 7.96 -39.96 -5.31
N PRO A 21 8.47 -40.49 -4.18
CA PRO A 21 9.26 -39.70 -3.25
C PRO A 21 10.46 -39.06 -3.96
N LEU A 22 10.71 -37.76 -3.74
CA LEU A 22 11.86 -37.10 -4.35
C LEU A 22 13.17 -37.80 -3.94
N PRO A 23 14.15 -37.89 -4.85
CA PRO A 23 15.52 -38.22 -4.49
C PRO A 23 16.02 -37.32 -3.35
N PHE A 24 16.74 -37.89 -2.39
CA PHE A 24 17.19 -37.20 -1.17
C PHE A 24 17.89 -35.86 -1.44
N ALA A 25 18.73 -35.79 -2.48
CA ALA A 25 19.46 -34.57 -2.86
C ALA A 25 18.51 -33.43 -3.33
N GLU A 26 17.39 -33.77 -3.96
CA GLU A 26 16.40 -32.79 -4.41
C GLU A 26 15.52 -32.34 -3.25
N ALA A 27 15.11 -33.26 -2.37
CA ALA A 27 14.42 -32.93 -1.14
C ALA A 27 15.25 -31.97 -0.25
N GLN A 28 16.55 -32.23 -0.13
CA GLN A 28 17.47 -31.38 0.63
C GLN A 28 17.59 -29.97 0.02
N ARG A 29 17.66 -29.85 -1.32
CA ARG A 29 17.70 -28.55 -2.01
C ARG A 29 16.40 -27.77 -1.82
N SER A 30 15.24 -28.44 -1.86
CA SER A 30 13.95 -27.79 -1.62
C SER A 30 13.83 -27.25 -0.19
N VAL A 31 14.30 -28.02 0.81
CA VAL A 31 14.33 -27.57 2.21
C VAL A 31 15.25 -26.36 2.38
N LEU A 32 16.48 -26.42 1.86
CA LEU A 32 17.41 -25.29 1.92
C LEU A 32 16.87 -24.06 1.18
N GLY A 33 16.21 -24.24 0.04
CA GLY A 33 15.57 -23.16 -0.70
C GLY A 33 14.44 -22.50 0.10
N TYR A 34 13.65 -23.30 0.82
CA TYR A 34 12.61 -22.80 1.70
C TYR A 34 13.17 -22.05 2.92
N GLU A 35 14.24 -22.55 3.53
CA GLU A 35 14.94 -21.85 4.62
C GLU A 35 15.47 -20.49 4.16
N ILE A 36 16.12 -20.42 3.00
CA ILE A 36 16.58 -19.15 2.43
C ILE A 36 15.40 -18.20 2.17
N TYR A 37 14.30 -18.71 1.62
CA TYR A 37 13.09 -17.94 1.38
C TYR A 37 12.54 -17.34 2.68
N THR A 38 12.39 -18.15 3.73
CA THR A 38 11.87 -17.69 5.03
C THR A 38 12.78 -16.66 5.68
N MET A 39 14.10 -16.86 5.66
CA MET A 39 15.07 -15.88 6.18
C MET A 39 15.03 -14.57 5.39
N ARG A 40 14.93 -14.64 4.05
CA ARG A 40 14.80 -13.46 3.21
C ARG A 40 13.53 -12.68 3.54
N HIS A 41 12.41 -13.37 3.70
CA HIS A 41 11.15 -12.74 4.08
C HIS A 41 11.22 -12.04 5.44
N ALA A 42 11.90 -12.63 6.42
CA ALA A 42 12.11 -11.99 7.72
C ALA A 42 12.92 -10.69 7.59
N VAL A 43 14.02 -10.71 6.83
CA VAL A 43 14.85 -9.52 6.59
C VAL A 43 14.09 -8.44 5.80
N GLU A 44 13.28 -8.83 4.82
CA GLU A 44 12.45 -7.89 4.07
C GLU A 44 11.40 -7.23 4.96
N ALA A 45 10.74 -7.99 5.84
CA ALA A 45 9.78 -7.45 6.81
C ALA A 45 10.44 -6.47 7.81
N GLU A 46 11.64 -6.78 8.31
CA GLU A 46 12.40 -5.87 9.17
C GLU A 46 12.75 -4.56 8.46
N ARG A 47 13.16 -4.64 7.19
CA ARG A 47 13.46 -3.47 6.37
C ARG A 47 12.23 -2.62 6.09
N GLU A 48 11.07 -3.25 5.88
CA GLU A 48 9.80 -2.54 5.71
C GLU A 48 9.44 -1.76 6.97
N ILE A 49 9.49 -2.40 8.14
CA ILE A 49 9.23 -1.76 9.44
C ILE A 49 10.19 -0.59 9.67
N ALA A 50 11.50 -0.79 9.45
CA ALA A 50 12.50 0.27 9.60
C ALA A 50 12.25 1.44 8.63
N GLY A 51 11.84 1.14 7.40
CA GLY A 51 11.49 2.14 6.40
C GLY A 51 10.25 2.96 6.77
N ASP A 52 9.23 2.31 7.33
CA ASP A 52 8.02 2.98 7.79
C ASP A 52 8.27 3.84 9.03
N LEU A 53 9.04 3.35 10.00
CA LEU A 53 9.46 4.14 11.17
C LEU A 53 10.26 5.38 10.77
N LYS A 54 11.16 5.23 9.80
CA LYS A 54 11.90 6.36 9.22
C LYS A 54 10.95 7.36 8.57
N ALA A 55 9.97 6.89 7.77
CA ALA A 55 9.00 7.77 7.13
C ALA A 55 8.15 8.56 8.15
N ILE A 56 7.81 7.96 9.31
CA ILE A 56 7.15 8.67 10.42
C ILE A 56 8.02 9.79 10.96
N ALA A 57 9.31 9.51 11.20
CA ALA A 57 10.24 10.50 11.72
C ALA A 57 10.50 11.64 10.72
N ASP A 58 10.72 11.32 9.44
CA ASP A 58 11.04 12.28 8.38
C ASP A 58 9.85 13.21 8.07
N ASN A 59 8.62 12.68 8.08
CA ASN A 59 7.41 13.45 7.77
C ASN A 59 6.72 14.06 9.02
N GLY A 60 7.19 13.71 10.22
CA GLY A 60 6.59 14.17 11.48
C GLY A 60 5.14 13.74 11.64
N PHE A 61 4.80 12.50 11.24
CA PHE A 61 3.41 12.02 11.36
C PHE A 61 2.99 11.97 12.84
N ALA A 62 1.85 12.59 13.13
CA ALA A 62 1.35 12.76 14.50
C ALA A 62 -0.12 12.35 14.64
N LEU A 63 -0.50 11.95 15.85
CA LEU A 63 -1.90 11.65 16.16
C LEU A 63 -2.81 12.83 15.83
N TYR A 64 -3.98 12.52 15.30
CA TYR A 64 -5.01 13.46 14.86
C TYR A 64 -4.64 14.38 13.69
N GLN A 65 -3.47 14.20 13.08
CA GLN A 65 -3.12 14.88 11.84
C GLN A 65 -4.13 14.53 10.74
N LYS A 66 -4.54 15.55 9.98
CA LYS A 66 -5.58 15.44 8.95
C LYS A 66 -4.99 15.64 7.56
N PHE A 67 -5.48 14.84 6.62
CA PHE A 67 -5.18 14.92 5.20
C PHE A 67 -6.49 15.00 4.42
N GLN A 68 -6.43 15.56 3.22
CA GLN A 68 -7.59 15.73 2.34
C GLN A 68 -7.34 15.07 0.99
N GLY A 69 -8.41 14.54 0.39
CA GLY A 69 -8.36 13.98 -0.96
C GLY A 69 -7.49 12.72 -1.09
N LEU A 70 -7.30 11.97 0.00
CA LEU A 70 -6.54 10.73 -0.06
C LEU A 70 -7.35 9.60 -0.71
N GLU A 71 -6.67 8.77 -1.48
CA GLU A 71 -7.26 7.60 -2.11
C GLU A 71 -6.91 6.33 -1.35
N PHE A 72 -7.94 5.54 -1.02
CA PHE A 72 -7.83 4.20 -0.44
C PHE A 72 -8.82 3.29 -1.16
N ASP A 73 -8.38 2.09 -1.55
CA ASP A 73 -9.24 1.09 -2.20
C ASP A 73 -10.06 1.66 -3.37
N HIS A 74 -9.37 2.39 -4.27
CA HIS A 74 -9.96 3.06 -5.45
C HIS A 74 -11.06 4.09 -5.12
N ARG A 75 -11.12 4.58 -3.88
CA ARG A 75 -12.08 5.60 -3.43
C ARG A 75 -11.34 6.80 -2.88
N ILE A 76 -11.77 7.98 -3.30
CA ILE A 76 -11.23 9.25 -2.79
C ILE A 76 -12.03 9.67 -1.57
N PHE A 77 -11.36 9.80 -0.43
CA PHE A 77 -11.92 10.27 0.81
C PHE A 77 -11.71 11.77 0.97
N THR A 78 -12.73 12.45 1.50
CA THR A 78 -12.66 13.89 1.73
C THR A 78 -11.68 14.22 2.84
N THR A 79 -11.73 13.46 3.93
CA THR A 79 -10.81 13.62 5.06
C THR A 79 -10.29 12.28 5.51
N ALA A 80 -9.01 12.26 5.87
CA ALA A 80 -8.33 11.15 6.52
C ALA A 80 -7.63 11.70 7.76
N GLN A 81 -7.86 11.10 8.93
CA GLN A 81 -7.26 11.53 10.19
C GLN A 81 -6.49 10.37 10.81
N ILE A 82 -5.26 10.62 11.26
CA ILE A 82 -4.48 9.63 12.01
C ILE A 82 -5.17 9.39 13.35
N SER A 83 -5.61 8.15 13.59
CA SER A 83 -6.21 7.74 14.86
C SER A 83 -5.21 7.01 15.76
N GLU A 84 -4.27 6.28 15.18
CA GLU A 84 -3.27 5.49 15.91
C GLU A 84 -1.99 5.38 15.07
N ILE A 85 -0.83 5.38 15.74
CA ILE A 85 0.47 5.07 15.15
C ILE A 85 0.99 3.84 15.89
N ARG A 86 1.19 2.75 15.15
CA ARG A 86 1.63 1.46 15.69
C ARG A 86 3.16 1.40 15.76
N PRO A 87 3.71 0.59 16.69
CA PRO A 87 5.16 0.46 16.87
C PRO A 87 5.88 -0.16 15.67
N ASN A 88 5.16 -0.83 14.78
CA ASN A 88 5.70 -1.41 13.54
C ASN A 88 5.74 -0.42 12.36
N GLY A 89 5.46 0.87 12.58
CA GLY A 89 5.47 1.90 11.54
C GLY A 89 4.16 2.02 10.75
N HIS A 90 3.14 1.21 11.07
CA HIS A 90 1.82 1.35 10.47
C HIS A 90 1.02 2.47 11.14
N VAL A 91 0.21 3.14 10.34
CA VAL A 91 -0.68 4.22 10.75
C VAL A 91 -2.12 3.80 10.50
N VAL A 92 -2.97 3.93 11.52
CA VAL A 92 -4.41 3.73 11.39
C VAL A 92 -5.06 5.07 11.09
N LEU A 93 -5.89 5.09 10.07
CA LEU A 93 -6.56 6.27 9.55
C LEU A 93 -8.07 6.13 9.69
N ARG A 94 -8.70 7.16 10.24
CA ARG A 94 -10.15 7.37 10.18
C ARG A 94 -10.49 8.19 8.94
N LEU A 95 -11.16 7.56 7.99
CA LEU A 95 -11.50 8.13 6.69
C LEU A 95 -12.98 8.55 6.66
N THR A 96 -13.28 9.65 5.98
CA THR A 96 -14.66 10.15 5.80
C THR A 96 -14.91 10.48 4.34
N LEU A 97 -16.02 9.97 3.79
CA LEU A 97 -16.48 10.25 2.43
C LEU A 97 -17.27 11.56 2.38
N ARG A 98 -17.28 12.19 1.20
CA ARG A 98 -18.04 13.43 0.97
C ARG A 98 -19.52 13.17 1.20
N GLY A 99 -20.15 13.99 2.05
CA GLY A 99 -21.60 13.89 2.32
C GLY A 99 -22.02 12.69 3.17
N SER A 100 -21.07 11.87 3.67
CA SER A 100 -21.37 10.76 4.56
C SER A 100 -20.96 11.09 6.00
N ARG A 101 -21.81 10.72 6.95
CA ARG A 101 -21.47 10.72 8.40
C ARG A 101 -20.77 9.43 8.84
N LYS A 102 -20.64 8.45 7.95
CA LYS A 102 -19.95 7.19 8.25
C LYS A 102 -18.44 7.39 8.21
N HIS A 103 -17.79 6.81 9.20
CA HIS A 103 -16.33 6.74 9.24
C HIS A 103 -15.89 5.34 8.82
N TYR A 104 -14.81 5.31 8.06
CA TYR A 104 -14.14 4.09 7.64
C TYR A 104 -12.77 4.06 8.31
N GLU A 105 -12.22 2.86 8.47
CA GLU A 105 -10.90 2.66 9.04
C GLU A 105 -10.00 1.99 8.01
N ALA A 106 -8.76 2.46 7.91
CA ALA A 106 -7.74 1.85 7.07
C ALA A 106 -6.41 1.83 7.82
N THR A 107 -5.68 0.71 7.73
CA THR A 107 -4.31 0.61 8.23
C THR A 107 -3.35 0.65 7.06
N VAL A 108 -2.32 1.49 7.13
CA VAL A 108 -1.35 1.69 6.05
C VAL A 108 0.06 1.91 6.60
N GLY A 109 1.08 1.38 5.92
CA GLY A 109 2.48 1.70 6.24
C GLY A 109 2.76 3.19 6.00
N ALA A 110 3.51 3.83 6.89
CA ALA A 110 3.78 5.27 6.80
C ALA A 110 4.43 5.69 5.47
N ARG A 111 5.29 4.85 4.90
CA ARG A 111 5.92 5.13 3.59
C ARG A 111 4.91 5.12 2.44
N LEU A 112 3.90 4.26 2.50
CA LEU A 112 2.82 4.24 1.50
C LEU A 112 1.90 5.45 1.67
N LEU A 113 1.67 5.89 2.92
CA LEU A 113 0.88 7.09 3.21
C LEU A 113 1.53 8.34 2.62
N GLU A 114 2.84 8.52 2.79
CA GLU A 114 3.62 9.62 2.20
C GLU A 114 3.39 9.74 0.69
N ARG A 115 3.56 8.64 -0.05
CA ARG A 115 3.32 8.60 -1.50
C ARG A 115 1.92 9.05 -1.87
N ARG A 116 0.90 8.58 -1.14
CA ARG A 116 -0.49 8.95 -1.40
C ARG A 116 -0.77 10.42 -1.11
N ILE A 117 -0.11 11.00 -0.11
CA ILE A 117 -0.19 12.44 0.17
C ILE A 117 0.42 13.24 -0.98
N GLU A 118 1.58 12.84 -1.50
CA GLU A 118 2.19 13.49 -2.67
C GLU A 118 1.31 13.40 -3.92
N GLU A 119 0.73 12.23 -4.18
CA GLU A 119 -0.21 12.03 -5.29
C GLU A 119 -1.48 12.88 -5.14
N ALA A 120 -2.00 13.03 -3.91
CA ALA A 120 -3.12 13.91 -3.63
C ALA A 120 -2.76 15.39 -3.90
N LYS A 121 -1.56 15.84 -3.49
CA LYS A 121 -1.05 17.18 -3.80
C LYS A 121 -0.93 17.43 -5.30
N LYS A 122 -0.39 16.46 -6.06
CA LYS A 122 -0.28 16.55 -7.53
C LYS A 122 -1.65 16.66 -8.21
N ARG A 123 -2.66 15.94 -7.72
CA ARG A 123 -4.04 16.02 -8.23
C ARG A 123 -4.72 17.35 -7.89
N ALA A 124 -4.40 17.93 -6.74
CA ALA A 124 -4.95 19.21 -6.30
C ALA A 124 -4.27 20.43 -6.95
N ALA A 125 -3.08 20.26 -7.55
CA ALA A 125 -2.39 21.33 -8.24
C ALA A 125 -3.21 21.79 -9.47
N PRO A 126 -3.41 23.11 -9.66
CA PRO A 126 -4.10 23.61 -10.84
C PRO A 126 -3.34 23.16 -12.09
N GLN A 127 -4.02 22.52 -13.04
CA GLN A 127 -3.47 22.32 -14.38
C GLN A 127 -3.09 23.70 -14.89
N ALA A 128 -1.79 23.95 -15.04
CA ALA A 128 -1.27 25.19 -15.59
C ALA A 128 -2.08 25.51 -16.85
N ALA A 129 -2.69 26.70 -16.86
CA ALA A 129 -3.55 27.18 -17.92
C ALA A 129 -2.91 26.83 -19.27
N ARG A 130 -3.64 26.04 -20.07
CA ARG A 130 -3.28 25.87 -21.49
C ARG A 130 -3.17 27.30 -22.05
N PRO A 131 -2.06 27.68 -22.71
CA PRO A 131 -2.04 28.94 -23.41
C PRO A 131 -3.20 28.91 -24.42
N GLU A 132 -4.12 29.86 -24.31
CA GLU A 132 -5.22 29.99 -25.25
C GLU A 132 -4.64 30.07 -26.67
N PRO A 133 -5.21 29.36 -27.66
CA PRO A 133 -4.77 29.53 -29.03
C PRO A 133 -5.10 30.98 -29.42
N VAL A 134 -4.05 31.79 -29.62
CA VAL A 134 -4.16 33.14 -30.16
C VAL A 134 -4.94 33.02 -31.47
N GLY A 135 -6.18 33.51 -31.45
CA GLY A 135 -7.07 33.47 -32.60
C GLY A 135 -6.35 34.05 -33.81
N GLN A 136 -6.22 33.26 -34.87
CA GLN A 136 -5.81 33.75 -36.17
C GLN A 136 -6.89 34.74 -36.63
N THR A 137 -6.63 36.03 -36.47
CA THR A 137 -7.34 37.08 -37.19
C THR A 137 -7.03 36.90 -38.67
N ALA A 138 -7.89 36.14 -39.35
CA ALA A 138 -7.94 36.15 -40.80
C ALA A 138 -8.37 37.56 -41.24
N LEU A 139 -7.41 38.33 -41.73
CA LEU A 139 -7.64 39.52 -42.54
C LEU A 139 -8.54 39.13 -43.72
N PHE A 140 -9.82 39.48 -43.66
CA PHE A 140 -10.65 39.60 -44.85
C PHE A 140 -10.38 40.97 -45.47
N LEU A 141 -9.50 40.98 -46.46
CA LEU A 141 -9.35 42.04 -47.45
C LEU A 141 -9.58 41.40 -48.83
N ALA A 142 -10.80 41.55 -49.36
CA ALA A 142 -11.13 41.60 -50.78
C ALA A 142 -12.64 41.84 -50.92
#